data_AF-A0A2V9P2R7-F1
#
_entry.id   AF-A0A2V9P2R7-F1
#
_cell.length_a   1.000
_cell.length_b   1.000
_cell.length_c   1.000
_cell.angle_alpha   90.00
_cell.angle_beta   90.00
_cell.angle_gamma   90.00
#
_symmetry.space_group_name_H-M   'P 1'
#
loop_
_entity.id
_entity.type
_entity.pdbx_description
1 polymer ?
#
loop_
_entity_poly.entity_id
_entity_poly.type
_entity_poly.pdbx_seq_one_letter_code
_entity_poly.pdbx_strand_id
1 'polypeptide(L)'
;MAVVVEMHNTGDPRARAEIAAVIEHLLSDRLVEWRVPIIGSRENDNWELRIAGPNGFERSYTLIGGAGQHQPDAIRHLLPKLLPPRI
;
A
#
# COMPACT_ATOMS: atom_id res chain seq x y z
N MET A 1 -1.58 -6.90 -16.12
CA MET A 1 -1.56 -5.97 -14.98
C MET A 1 -0.27 -6.21 -14.24
N ALA A 2 0.55 -5.17 -14.04
CA ALA A 2 1.89 -5.31 -13.46
C ALA A 2 1.90 -5.04 -11.93
N VAL A 3 0.75 -4.71 -11.34
CA VAL A 3 0.63 -4.37 -9.91
C VAL A 3 0.01 -5.56 -9.17
N VAL A 4 0.66 -5.99 -8.09
CA VAL A 4 0.17 -7.04 -7.20
C VAL A 4 0.02 -6.45 -5.81
N VAL A 5 -1.22 -6.37 -5.30
CA VAL A 5 -1.50 -5.91 -3.94
C VAL A 5 -1.91 -7.10 -3.09
N GLU A 6 -1.12 -7.40 -2.06
CA GLU A 6 -1.39 -8.49 -1.12
C GLU A 6 -1.79 -7.88 0.20
N MET A 7 -2.92 -8.28 0.78
CA MET A 7 -3.37 -7.74 2.06
C MET A 7 -3.71 -8.89 3.01
N HIS A 8 -3.06 -8.91 4.17
CA HIS A 8 -3.21 -9.96 5.18
C HIS A 8 -3.56 -9.35 6.52
N ASN A 9 -4.44 -10.02 7.29
CA ASN A 9 -4.86 -9.57 8.63
C ASN A 9 -5.36 -8.11 8.68
N THR A 10 -5.83 -7.57 7.55
CA THR A 10 -6.48 -6.26 7.46
C THR A 10 -7.95 -6.48 7.76
N GLY A 11 -8.46 -5.85 8.82
CA GLY A 11 -9.78 -6.15 9.39
C GLY A 11 -10.92 -5.99 8.39
N ASP A 12 -11.37 -4.77 8.15
CA ASP A 12 -12.56 -4.51 7.33
C ASP A 12 -12.33 -4.83 5.83
N PRO A 13 -13.14 -5.72 5.22
CA PRO A 13 -12.98 -6.13 3.84
C PRO A 13 -13.33 -5.05 2.81
N ARG A 14 -14.18 -4.07 3.16
CA ARG A 14 -14.49 -2.95 2.26
C ARG A 14 -13.32 -1.97 2.21
N ALA A 15 -12.78 -1.61 3.38
CA ALA A 15 -11.58 -0.79 3.48
C ALA A 15 -10.41 -1.43 2.72
N ARG A 16 -10.23 -2.75 2.85
CA ARG A 16 -9.25 -3.52 2.07
C ARG A 16 -9.41 -3.32 0.56
N ALA A 17 -10.62 -3.48 0.03
CA ALA A 17 -10.89 -3.34 -1.40
C ALA A 17 -10.63 -1.91 -1.90
N GLU A 18 -11.06 -0.90 -1.15
CA GLU A 18 -10.85 0.52 -1.47
C GLU A 18 -9.35 0.86 -1.51
N ILE A 19 -8.58 0.37 -0.53
CA ILE A 19 -7.14 0.59 -0.44
C ILE A 19 -6.41 -0.09 -1.59
N ALA A 20 -6.75 -1.35 -1.90
CA ALA A 20 -6.20 -2.05 -3.04
C ALA A 20 -6.46 -1.27 -4.34
N ALA A 21 -7.70 -0.83 -4.56
CA ALA A 21 -8.07 -0.04 -5.73
C ALA A 21 -7.29 1.28 -5.83
N VAL A 22 -7.06 1.98 -4.71
CA VAL A 22 -6.24 3.21 -4.68
C VAL A 22 -4.79 2.93 -5.06
N ILE A 23 -4.20 1.88 -4.51
CA ILE A 23 -2.80 1.50 -4.79
C ILE A 23 -2.64 1.06 -6.24
N GLU A 24 -3.56 0.21 -6.71
CA GLU A 24 -3.63 -0.23 -8.09
C GLU A 24 -3.76 0.95 -9.03
N HIS A 25 -4.64 1.91 -8.75
CA HIS A 25 -4.80 3.11 -9.59
C HIS A 25 -3.51 3.95 -9.66
N LEU A 26 -2.85 4.18 -8.51
CA LEU A 26 -1.61 4.96 -8.44
C LEU A 26 -0.43 4.29 -9.14
N LEU A 27 -0.34 2.97 -9.08
CA LEU A 27 0.72 2.19 -9.69
C LEU A 27 0.39 1.75 -11.11
N SER A 28 -0.87 1.72 -11.52
CA SER A 28 -1.29 1.43 -12.90
C SER A 28 -0.82 2.49 -13.88
N ASP A 29 -0.53 3.70 -13.42
CA ASP A 29 0.14 4.73 -14.21
C ASP A 29 1.61 4.36 -14.51
N ARG A 30 2.22 3.45 -13.73
CA ARG A 30 3.60 2.99 -13.91
C ARG A 30 3.63 1.71 -14.77
N LEU A 31 4.43 1.72 -15.83
CA LEU A 31 4.54 0.64 -16.83
C LEU A 31 5.32 -0.61 -16.35
N VAL A 32 5.61 -0.73 -15.06
CA VAL A 32 6.56 -1.71 -14.51
C VAL A 32 5.91 -2.54 -13.40
N GLU A 33 6.47 -3.71 -13.11
CA GLU A 33 5.94 -4.59 -12.07
C GLU A 33 6.16 -4.01 -10.67
N TRP A 34 5.07 -3.89 -9.92
CA TRP A 34 5.08 -3.46 -8.52
C TRP A 34 4.38 -4.48 -7.64
N ARG A 35 4.95 -4.75 -6.47
CA ARG A 35 4.31 -5.54 -5.43
C ARG A 35 4.13 -4.71 -4.18
N VAL A 36 2.93 -4.74 -3.63
CA VAL A 36 2.58 -3.97 -2.44
C VAL A 36 1.91 -4.87 -1.41
N PRO A 37 2.71 -5.61 -0.60
CA PRO A 37 2.13 -6.35 0.51
C PRO A 37 1.82 -5.42 1.69
N ILE A 38 0.63 -5.59 2.25
CA ILE A 38 0.11 -4.91 3.43
C ILE A 38 -0.19 -5.98 4.49
N ILE A 39 0.63 -6.03 5.52
CA ILE A 39 0.48 -6.98 6.61
C ILE A 39 -0.08 -6.24 7.82
N GLY A 40 -1.37 -6.44 8.10
CA GLY A 40 -1.95 -6.02 9.35
C GLY A 40 -1.42 -6.83 10.52
N SER A 41 -1.30 -6.20 11.69
CA SER A 41 -1.14 -6.94 12.93
C SER A 41 -2.52 -7.35 13.47
N ARG A 42 -2.59 -8.57 14.02
CA ARG A 42 -3.78 -9.05 14.74
C ARG A 42 -3.84 -8.50 16.17
N GLU A 43 -2.67 -8.12 16.70
CA GLU A 43 -2.51 -7.68 18.10
C GLU A 43 -2.63 -6.15 18.23
N ASN A 44 -2.41 -5.42 17.15
CA ASN A 44 -2.50 -3.97 17.15
C ASN A 44 -3.06 -3.47 15.81
N ASP A 45 -3.74 -2.34 15.81
CA ASP A 45 -4.20 -1.66 14.60
C ASP A 45 -3.05 -1.02 13.81
N ASN A 46 -1.89 -1.66 13.70
CA ASN A 46 -0.78 -1.20 12.88
C ASN A 46 -0.64 -2.12 11.68
N TRP A 47 -0.54 -1.55 10.48
CA TRP A 47 -0.32 -2.30 9.26
C TRP A 47 1.06 -1.97 8.70
N GLU A 48 1.81 -2.99 8.33
CA GLU A 48 3.07 -2.82 7.60
C GLU A 48 2.77 -2.80 6.09
N LEU A 49 2.96 -1.64 5.48
CA LEU A 49 2.91 -1.43 4.04
C LEU A 49 4.33 -1.56 3.49
N ARG A 50 4.58 -2.51 2.60
CA ARG A 50 5.84 -2.63 1.88
C ARG A 50 5.59 -2.40 0.39
N ILE A 51 6.50 -1.71 -0.27
CA ILE A 51 6.43 -1.36 -1.69
C ILE A 51 7.70 -1.90 -2.32
N ALA A 52 7.57 -2.94 -3.15
CA ALA A 52 8.65 -3.48 -3.95
C ALA A 52 8.43 -3.10 -5.41
N GLY A 53 9.44 -2.50 -6.03
CA GLY A 53 9.43 -2.06 -7.42
C GLY A 53 10.63 -2.59 -8.19
N PRO A 54 10.73 -2.24 -9.48
CA PRO A 54 11.87 -2.64 -10.31
C PRO A 54 13.17 -2.01 -9.81
N ASN A 55 14.31 -2.54 -10.28
CA ASN A 55 15.66 -2.10 -9.89
C ASN A 55 15.99 -2.32 -8.40
N GLY A 56 15.35 -3.31 -7.76
CA GLY A 56 15.57 -3.60 -6.34
C GLY A 56 15.01 -2.53 -5.40
N PHE A 57 14.11 -1.66 -5.89
CA PHE A 57 13.46 -0.68 -5.05
C PHE A 57 12.58 -1.39 -4.03
N GLU A 58 12.82 -1.12 -2.75
CA GLU A 58 11.98 -1.61 -1.68
C GLU A 58 11.82 -0.52 -0.60
N ARG A 59 10.58 -0.30 -0.15
CA ARG A 59 10.30 0.61 0.94
C ARG A 59 9.21 0.06 1.84
N SER A 60 9.51 -0.03 3.14
CA SER A 60 8.54 -0.36 4.17
C SER A 60 8.06 0.89 4.90
N TYR A 61 6.79 0.91 5.28
CA TYR A 61 6.15 1.97 6.06
C TYR A 61 5.10 1.38 6.99
N THR A 62 5.08 1.82 8.24
CA THR A 62 4.08 1.38 9.21
C THR A 62 2.91 2.37 9.23
N LEU A 63 1.74 1.92 8.80
CA LEU A 63 0.47 2.63 8.92
C LEU A 63 -0.08 2.43 10.34
N ILE A 64 -0.37 3.52 11.03
CA ILE A 64 -0.92 3.53 12.38
C ILE A 64 -2.43 3.77 12.31
N GLY A 65 -3.22 2.75 12.63
CA GLY A 65 -4.69 2.79 12.60
C GLY A 65 -5.29 3.79 13.58
N GLY A 66 -4.68 3.95 14.76
CA GLY A 66 -5.09 4.98 15.74
C GLY A 66 -4.95 6.42 15.23
N ALA A 67 -4.16 6.64 14.18
CA ALA A 67 -4.02 7.93 13.50
C ALA A 67 -4.90 8.04 12.23
N GLY A 68 -5.79 7.09 11.99
CA GLY A 68 -6.65 7.04 10.80
C GLY A 68 -5.91 6.66 9.51
N GLN A 69 -4.68 6.16 9.59
CA GLN A 69 -3.87 5.84 8.39
C GLN A 69 -4.34 4.59 7.64
N HIS A 70 -5.35 3.88 8.17
CA HIS A 70 -6.04 2.81 7.45
C HIS A 70 -7.09 3.32 6.47
N GLN A 71 -7.31 4.63 6.39
CA GLN A 71 -8.23 5.17 5.40
C GLN A 71 -7.59 5.20 4.01
N PRO A 72 -8.35 4.88 2.95
CA PRO A 72 -7.85 4.89 1.57
C PRO A 72 -7.33 6.27 1.16
N ASP A 73 -7.93 7.35 1.68
CA ASP A 73 -7.49 8.72 1.41
C ASP A 73 -6.08 9.02 1.98
N ALA A 74 -5.79 8.55 3.20
CA ALA A 74 -4.47 8.69 3.81
C ALA A 74 -3.40 7.97 2.98
N ILE A 75 -3.70 6.75 2.51
CA ILE A 75 -2.79 5.98 1.65
C ILE A 75 -2.61 6.67 0.30
N ARG A 76 -3.68 7.23 -0.29
CA ARG A 76 -3.62 8.00 -1.54
C ARG A 76 -2.64 9.18 -1.44
N HIS A 77 -2.60 9.86 -0.30
CA HIS A 77 -1.69 10.99 -0.06
C HIS A 77 -0.27 10.55 0.33
N LEU A 78 -0.12 9.39 0.97
CA LEU A 78 1.15 8.87 1.46
C LEU A 78 1.95 8.16 0.37
N LEU A 79 1.33 7.23 -0.35
CA LEU A 79 1.98 6.38 -1.34
C LEU A 79 2.84 7.14 -2.36
N PRO A 80 2.38 8.24 -3.01
CA PRO A 80 3.22 9.00 -3.94
C PRO A 80 4.45 9.64 -3.30
N LYS A 81 4.45 9.90 -1.98
CA LYS A 81 5.62 10.40 -1.25
C LYS A 81 6.64 9.31 -0.94
N LEU A 82 6.19 8.06 -0.91
CA LEU A 82 7.02 6.88 -0.67
C LEU A 82 7.62 6.33 -1.97
N LEU A 83 6.95 6.56 -3.11
CA LEU A 83 7.42 6.10 -4.40
C LEU A 83 8.59 6.95 -4.93
N PRO A 84 9.50 6.34 -5.71
CA PRO A 84 10.54 7.10 -6.37
C PRO A 84 9.93 8.03 -7.43
N PRO A 85 10.63 9.14 -7.76
CA PRO A 85 10.22 10.02 -8.86
C PRO A 85 10.02 9.20 -10.14
N ARG A 86 9.06 9.60 -10.97
CA ARG A 86 8.82 8.97 -12.27
C ARG A 86 10.09 9.13 -13.10
N ILE A 87 10.66 8.00 -13.52
CA ILE A 87 11.81 7.89 -14.44
C ILE A 87 11.30 7.75 -15.87
#